data_AF-A0AAW9YRF3-F1
#
_entry.id   AF-A0AAW9YRF3-F1
#
_cell.length_a   1.000
_cell.length_b   1.000
_cell.length_c   1.000
_cell.angle_alpha   90.00
_cell.angle_beta   90.00
_cell.angle_gamma   90.00
#
_symmetry.space_group_name_H-M   'P 1'
#
loop_
_entity.id
_entity.type
_entity.pdbx_description
1 polymer ?
#
loop_
_entity_poly.entity_id
_entity_poly.type
_entity_poly.pdbx_seq_one_letter_code
_entity_poly.pdbx_strand_id
1 'polypeptide(L)'
;MYKKISFCFIALIFLLTCSMNSLHASSMPDPKPDQLNKASDYKKAKGTMGNVMSLYTYAPVEAEGTKSNDQFLGHDLIFPIHYSSYVTVDKVKSELSDASMAQSYKEKKVDVFGVPYNYHCYMNEKEKESQVENKGGVCMYGGVTNPQETPSKEHTINVKVITNKDDNFEFPIKTNKKNVTVQELDYKTRSFLTKEKGLYQFDGSAFETGYIKFIEKGGNSFWYDLFPPKTLVPFSGSTFLMIYKDNKQVDAETINIEVHLNTK
;
A
#
# COMPACT_ATOMS: atom_id res chain seq x y z
N MET A 1 -42.67 -24.05 43.06
CA MET A 1 -42.83 -23.26 41.81
C MET A 1 -41.84 -22.09 41.84
N TYR A 2 -41.26 -21.75 40.69
CA TYR A 2 -40.27 -20.68 40.43
C TYR A 2 -38.79 -20.97 40.76
N LYS A 3 -38.12 -21.68 39.85
CA LYS A 3 -36.68 -21.54 39.61
C LYS A 3 -36.32 -21.93 38.16
N LYS A 4 -36.88 -21.22 37.18
CA LYS A 4 -36.54 -21.37 35.74
C LYS A 4 -36.71 -20.07 34.92
N ILE A 5 -36.49 -18.89 35.50
CA ILE A 5 -36.62 -17.61 34.77
C ILE A 5 -35.42 -16.69 35.03
N SER A 6 -34.19 -17.21 34.95
CA SER A 6 -33.00 -16.35 35.11
C SER A 6 -31.87 -16.61 34.12
N PHE A 7 -32.09 -17.46 33.09
CA PHE A 7 -31.05 -17.77 32.10
C PHE A 7 -31.33 -17.20 30.70
N CYS A 8 -32.54 -16.71 30.42
CA CYS A 8 -32.87 -16.15 29.09
C CYS A 8 -32.63 -14.63 28.98
N PHE A 9 -32.57 -13.88 30.08
CA PHE A 9 -32.40 -12.42 30.02
C PHE A 9 -30.94 -11.98 29.81
N ILE A 10 -29.95 -12.77 30.25
CA ILE A 10 -28.53 -12.43 30.07
C ILE A 10 -28.08 -12.72 28.63
N ALA A 11 -28.63 -13.75 27.98
CA ALA A 11 -28.34 -14.06 26.58
C ALA A 11 -28.92 -13.01 25.60
N LEU A 12 -30.06 -12.38 25.94
CA LEU A 12 -30.69 -11.38 25.08
C LEU A 12 -29.95 -10.02 25.12
N ILE A 13 -29.33 -9.67 26.25
CA ILE A 13 -28.54 -8.43 26.38
C ILE A 13 -27.20 -8.54 25.64
N PHE A 14 -26.60 -9.74 25.58
CA PHE A 14 -25.37 -9.98 24.81
C PHE A 14 -25.58 -9.98 23.29
N LEU A 15 -26.79 -10.29 22.82
CA LEU A 15 -27.14 -10.24 21.40
C LEU A 15 -27.51 -8.83 20.90
N LEU A 16 -27.82 -7.90 21.82
CA LEU A 16 -28.17 -6.51 21.50
C LEU A 16 -26.98 -5.54 21.47
N THR A 17 -25.78 -5.97 21.88
CA THR A 17 -24.54 -5.18 21.70
C THR A 17 -23.75 -5.55 20.44
N CYS A 18 -24.23 -6.50 19.63
CA CYS A 18 -23.68 -6.80 18.31
C CYS A 18 -24.33 -5.99 17.17
N SER A 19 -25.24 -5.06 17.49
CA SER A 19 -25.75 -4.12 16.49
C SER A 19 -24.75 -3.01 16.24
N MET A 20 -24.02 -3.17 15.14
CA MET A 20 -23.54 -2.08 14.29
C MET A 20 -22.63 -1.07 14.97
N ASN A 21 -21.40 -1.50 15.25
CA ASN A 21 -20.28 -0.63 14.89
C ASN A 21 -20.18 -0.64 13.36
N SER A 22 -21.13 0.00 12.68
CA SER A 22 -20.75 0.73 11.48
C SER A 22 -19.77 1.79 11.96
N LEU A 23 -18.48 1.43 12.06
CA LEU A 23 -17.42 2.40 11.90
C LEU A 23 -17.69 3.02 10.53
N HIS A 24 -18.49 4.08 10.50
CA HIS A 24 -18.25 5.13 9.55
C HIS A 24 -16.81 5.53 9.82
N ALA A 25 -15.88 4.98 9.03
CA ALA A 25 -14.53 5.45 8.97
C ALA A 25 -14.63 6.92 8.58
N SER A 26 -14.64 7.79 9.57
CA SER A 26 -14.68 9.24 9.39
C SER A 26 -13.51 9.62 8.49
N SER A 27 -13.76 10.48 7.51
CA SER A 27 -12.71 11.00 6.65
C SER A 27 -11.51 11.47 7.47
N MET A 28 -10.31 11.06 7.06
CA MET A 28 -9.09 11.63 7.61
C MET A 28 -9.06 13.11 7.25
N PRO A 29 -8.87 14.03 8.21
CA PRO A 29 -8.73 15.44 7.88
C PRO A 29 -7.50 15.62 6.98
N ASP A 30 -7.59 16.57 6.05
CA ASP A 30 -6.47 16.91 5.18
C ASP A 30 -5.25 17.35 6.02
N PRO A 31 -4.04 16.99 5.59
CA PRO A 31 -2.84 17.34 6.34
C PRO A 31 -2.64 18.84 6.34
N LYS A 32 -2.33 19.39 7.51
CA LYS A 32 -1.78 20.74 7.60
C LYS A 32 -0.35 20.76 7.03
N PRO A 33 0.11 21.90 6.49
CA PRO A 33 1.45 21.98 5.89
C PRO A 33 2.62 21.56 6.80
N ASP A 34 2.48 21.70 8.12
CA ASP A 34 3.47 21.31 9.12
C ASP A 34 3.47 19.80 9.46
N GLN A 35 2.43 19.07 9.04
CA GLN A 35 2.32 17.63 9.21
C GLN A 35 2.99 16.84 8.07
N LEU A 36 3.28 17.51 6.95
CA LEU A 36 3.89 16.89 5.78
C LEU A 36 5.41 16.87 5.90
N ASN A 37 6.00 15.76 5.47
CA ASN A 37 7.43 15.62 5.31
C ASN A 37 7.94 16.55 4.21
N LYS A 38 9.12 17.12 4.47
CA LYS A 38 9.81 18.03 3.56
C LYS A 38 10.94 17.32 2.85
N ALA A 39 10.97 17.40 1.52
CA ALA A 39 12.06 16.87 0.71
C ALA A 39 13.41 17.52 1.09
N SER A 40 13.41 18.82 1.41
CA SER A 40 14.61 19.53 1.86
C SER A 40 15.14 19.02 3.22
N ASP A 41 14.26 18.72 4.18
CA ASP A 41 14.64 18.19 5.50
C ASP A 41 15.26 16.80 5.39
N TYR A 42 14.68 15.92 4.55
CA TYR A 42 15.23 14.60 4.30
C TYR A 42 16.64 14.69 3.68
N LYS A 43 16.83 15.58 2.69
CA LYS A 43 18.15 15.85 2.10
C LYS A 43 19.14 16.41 3.12
N LYS A 44 18.72 17.35 3.97
CA LYS A 44 19.55 17.94 5.03
C LYS A 44 19.98 16.91 6.07
N ALA A 45 19.13 15.92 6.33
CA ALA A 45 19.44 14.76 7.16
C ALA A 45 20.37 13.74 6.46
N LYS A 46 20.87 14.03 5.25
CA LYS A 46 21.71 13.16 4.41
C LYS A 46 20.96 11.95 3.83
N GLY A 47 19.64 12.05 3.68
CA GLY A 47 18.84 11.09 2.93
C GLY A 47 19.03 11.23 1.42
N THR A 48 19.11 10.10 0.71
CA THR A 48 19.19 10.05 -0.76
C THR A 48 17.81 9.75 -1.34
N MET A 49 17.24 10.71 -2.08
CA MET A 49 15.91 10.54 -2.68
C MET A 49 15.91 9.51 -3.81
N GLY A 50 17.08 9.22 -4.40
CA GLY A 50 17.28 8.08 -5.31
C GLY A 50 16.78 6.73 -4.77
N ASN A 51 16.80 6.53 -3.45
CA ASN A 51 16.27 5.29 -2.83
C ASN A 51 14.73 5.23 -2.82
N VAL A 52 14.05 6.38 -2.77
CA VAL A 52 12.59 6.46 -2.91
C VAL A 52 12.21 6.41 -4.39
N MET A 53 12.98 7.10 -5.23
CA MET A 53 12.82 7.10 -6.68
C MET A 53 12.81 5.67 -7.24
N SER A 54 13.75 4.82 -6.84
CA SER A 54 13.85 3.43 -7.33
C SER A 54 12.59 2.60 -7.07
N LEU A 55 11.88 2.84 -5.97
CA LEU A 55 10.63 2.15 -5.63
C LEU A 55 9.51 2.40 -6.64
N TYR A 56 9.53 3.53 -7.34
CA TYR A 56 8.48 3.94 -8.27
C TYR A 56 8.96 4.04 -9.73
N THR A 57 10.23 3.72 -10.00
CA THR A 57 10.77 3.61 -11.36
C THR A 57 11.04 2.16 -11.78
N TYR A 58 11.32 1.25 -10.85
CA TYR A 58 11.37 -0.19 -11.14
C TYR A 58 9.98 -0.78 -11.25
N ALA A 59 9.84 -1.83 -12.07
CA ALA A 59 8.56 -2.49 -12.27
C ALA A 59 8.01 -2.99 -10.93
N PRO A 60 6.68 -3.00 -10.73
CA PRO A 60 6.10 -3.58 -9.53
C PRO A 60 6.17 -5.12 -9.59
N VAL A 61 5.95 -5.77 -8.47
CA VAL A 61 5.52 -7.18 -8.48
C VAL A 61 4.11 -7.22 -9.06
N GLU A 62 3.87 -8.11 -10.02
CA GLU A 62 2.55 -8.34 -10.60
C GLU A 62 2.38 -9.82 -10.96
N ALA A 63 1.30 -10.44 -10.48
CA ALA A 63 0.92 -11.81 -10.81
C ALA A 63 -0.59 -11.99 -10.68
N GLU A 64 -1.19 -12.75 -11.61
CA GLU A 64 -2.62 -13.07 -11.58
C GLU A 64 -2.83 -14.56 -11.28
N GLY A 65 -3.86 -14.88 -10.49
CA GLY A 65 -4.26 -16.25 -10.19
C GLY A 65 -3.20 -17.12 -9.50
N THR A 66 -2.22 -16.51 -8.83
CA THR A 66 -1.16 -17.20 -8.09
C THR A 66 -1.66 -17.72 -6.74
N LYS A 67 -0.89 -18.59 -6.10
CA LYS A 67 -1.18 -19.13 -4.77
C LYS A 67 0.04 -19.06 -3.89
N SER A 68 -0.14 -18.71 -2.62
CA SER A 68 0.93 -18.85 -1.63
C SER A 68 1.31 -20.33 -1.50
N ASN A 69 2.61 -20.63 -1.48
CA ASN A 69 3.12 -21.99 -1.25
C ASN A 69 3.91 -22.12 0.06
N ASP A 70 4.17 -21.01 0.75
CA ASP A 70 4.91 -20.98 2.01
C ASP A 70 4.52 -19.76 2.85
N GLN A 71 5.00 -19.71 4.09
CA GLN A 71 4.79 -18.63 5.06
C GLN A 71 5.99 -18.59 6.01
N PHE A 72 6.50 -17.40 6.33
CA PHE A 72 7.54 -17.24 7.34
C PHE A 72 6.93 -16.97 8.72
N LEU A 73 6.14 -15.91 8.84
CA LEU A 73 5.42 -15.52 10.05
C LEU A 73 3.92 -15.67 9.85
N GLY A 74 3.15 -15.84 10.93
CA GLY A 74 1.70 -16.06 10.85
C GLY A 74 0.91 -14.99 10.08
N HIS A 75 1.46 -13.80 9.87
CA HIS A 75 0.86 -12.65 9.19
C HIS A 75 1.45 -12.37 7.80
N ASP A 76 2.25 -13.26 7.23
CA ASP A 76 2.77 -13.10 5.86
C ASP A 76 2.41 -14.27 4.95
N LEU A 77 2.60 -14.11 3.65
CA LEU A 77 2.44 -15.15 2.65
C LEU A 77 3.58 -15.08 1.64
N ILE A 78 4.13 -16.24 1.27
CA ILE A 78 5.18 -16.36 0.27
C ILE A 78 4.57 -16.95 -1.01
N PHE A 79 4.74 -16.25 -2.11
CA PHE A 79 4.24 -16.59 -3.43
C PHE A 79 5.40 -16.97 -4.37
N PRO A 80 5.24 -18.00 -5.22
CA PRO A 80 6.20 -18.33 -6.27
C PRO A 80 6.00 -17.39 -7.48
N ILE A 81 6.44 -16.14 -7.35
CA ILE A 81 6.31 -15.11 -8.39
C ILE A 81 7.71 -14.76 -8.90
N HIS A 82 7.89 -14.86 -10.22
CA HIS A 82 9.09 -14.36 -10.87
C HIS A 82 9.03 -12.84 -11.01
N TYR A 83 9.97 -12.13 -10.39
CA TYR A 83 10.00 -10.68 -10.44
C TYR A 83 10.87 -10.18 -11.60
N SER A 84 10.23 -9.56 -12.59
CA SER A 84 10.85 -9.19 -13.87
C SER A 84 12.06 -8.25 -13.76
N SER A 85 12.16 -7.43 -12.71
CA SER A 85 13.29 -6.52 -12.53
C SER A 85 14.56 -7.21 -12.01
N TYR A 86 14.45 -8.42 -11.46
CA TYR A 86 15.58 -9.21 -10.97
C TYR A 86 15.42 -10.68 -11.35
N VAL A 87 16.14 -11.11 -12.39
CA VAL A 87 16.02 -12.45 -12.99
C VAL A 87 16.26 -13.62 -12.02
N THR A 88 16.92 -13.38 -10.88
CA THR A 88 17.18 -14.41 -9.87
C THR A 88 16.04 -14.55 -8.85
N VAL A 89 15.08 -13.63 -8.85
CA VAL A 89 13.96 -13.61 -7.90
C VAL A 89 12.82 -14.48 -8.44
N ASP A 90 12.48 -15.52 -7.69
CA ASP A 90 11.40 -16.46 -7.97
C ASP A 90 10.33 -16.51 -6.86
N LYS A 91 10.53 -15.73 -5.79
CA LYS A 91 9.64 -15.65 -4.65
C LYS A 91 9.35 -14.22 -4.22
N VAL A 92 8.12 -13.99 -3.79
CA VAL A 92 7.69 -12.73 -3.19
C VAL A 92 7.01 -13.02 -1.87
N LYS A 93 7.46 -12.37 -0.79
CA LYS A 93 6.75 -12.38 0.49
C LYS A 93 5.96 -11.11 0.66
N SER A 94 4.65 -11.25 0.87
CA SER A 94 3.79 -10.14 1.27
C SER A 94 3.47 -10.25 2.75
N GLU A 95 3.85 -9.23 3.52
CA GLU A 95 3.44 -9.04 4.91
C GLU A 95 2.08 -8.33 4.98
N LEU A 96 1.15 -8.92 5.73
CA LEU A 96 -0.20 -8.42 5.96
C LEU A 96 -0.35 -7.94 7.40
N SER A 97 -1.45 -7.24 7.71
CA SER A 97 -1.62 -6.61 9.02
C SER A 97 -1.66 -7.58 10.19
N ASP A 98 -2.20 -8.77 9.97
CA ASP A 98 -2.36 -9.78 11.00
C ASP A 98 -2.54 -11.19 10.40
N ALA A 99 -2.53 -12.19 11.28
CA ALA A 99 -2.67 -13.58 10.90
C ALA A 99 -4.06 -13.93 10.34
N SER A 100 -5.11 -13.23 10.74
CA SER A 100 -6.46 -13.45 10.22
C SER A 100 -6.54 -13.04 8.75
N MET A 101 -5.93 -11.90 8.40
CA MET A 101 -5.84 -11.42 7.02
C MET A 101 -5.02 -12.39 6.16
N ALA A 102 -3.84 -12.83 6.64
CA ALA A 102 -3.04 -13.83 5.93
C ALA A 102 -3.81 -15.13 5.69
N GLN A 103 -4.49 -15.65 6.72
CA GLN A 103 -5.30 -16.85 6.61
C GLN A 103 -6.46 -16.70 5.61
N SER A 104 -6.96 -15.47 5.40
CA SER A 104 -8.03 -15.19 4.43
C SER A 104 -7.60 -15.39 2.97
N TYR A 105 -6.30 -15.30 2.67
CA TYR A 105 -5.74 -15.47 1.32
C TYR A 105 -4.90 -16.73 1.14
N LYS A 106 -4.44 -17.34 2.23
CA LYS A 106 -3.61 -18.56 2.22
C LYS A 106 -4.22 -19.66 1.34
N GLU A 107 -3.40 -20.21 0.45
CA GLU A 107 -3.72 -21.31 -0.50
C GLU A 107 -4.86 -21.03 -1.50
N LYS A 108 -5.44 -19.82 -1.49
CA LYS A 108 -6.42 -19.37 -2.46
C LYS A 108 -5.70 -18.84 -3.69
N LYS A 109 -6.37 -18.95 -4.85
CA LYS A 109 -5.95 -18.18 -6.03
C LYS A 109 -6.16 -16.70 -5.71
N VAL A 110 -5.17 -15.87 -5.97
CA VAL A 110 -5.18 -14.43 -5.73
C VAL A 110 -4.40 -13.71 -6.82
N ASP A 111 -4.67 -12.42 -6.99
CA ASP A 111 -3.84 -11.52 -7.77
C ASP A 111 -2.97 -10.71 -6.81
N VAL A 112 -1.69 -10.56 -7.16
CA VAL A 112 -0.68 -9.85 -6.38
C VAL A 112 -0.17 -8.66 -7.18
N PHE A 113 -0.23 -7.46 -6.60
CA PHE A 113 0.37 -6.24 -7.12
C PHE A 113 1.02 -5.46 -5.99
N GLY A 114 2.30 -5.12 -6.09
CA GLY A 114 2.89 -4.23 -5.09
C GLY A 114 4.33 -3.81 -5.35
N VAL A 115 4.82 -2.95 -4.46
CA VAL A 115 6.15 -2.36 -4.54
C VAL A 115 7.12 -3.20 -3.71
N PRO A 116 8.15 -3.82 -4.32
CA PRO A 116 9.07 -4.68 -3.58
C PRO A 116 10.20 -3.88 -2.91
N TYR A 117 10.78 -4.47 -1.87
CA TYR A 117 12.04 -4.07 -1.25
C TYR A 117 12.93 -5.30 -1.00
N ASN A 118 14.24 -5.08 -1.07
CA ASN A 118 15.25 -6.15 -0.93
C ASN A 118 16.01 -6.03 0.39
N TYR A 119 16.40 -4.82 0.78
CA TYR A 119 17.14 -4.58 2.01
C TYR A 119 16.28 -4.91 3.23
N HIS A 120 16.80 -5.75 4.13
CA HIS A 120 16.07 -6.36 5.26
C HIS A 120 14.83 -7.19 4.85
N CYS A 121 14.82 -7.76 3.64
CA CYS A 121 13.87 -8.79 3.28
C CYS A 121 14.38 -10.16 3.74
N TYR A 122 13.65 -10.81 4.64
CA TYR A 122 13.96 -12.15 5.14
C TYR A 122 12.76 -13.07 4.96
N MET A 123 13.00 -14.26 4.41
CA MET A 123 11.98 -15.28 4.13
C MET A 123 11.99 -16.42 5.16
N ASN A 124 13.02 -16.51 5.99
CA ASN A 124 13.16 -17.51 7.05
C ASN A 124 14.16 -17.05 8.12
N GLU A 125 14.19 -17.73 9.27
CA GLU A 125 15.10 -17.39 10.38
C GLU A 125 16.58 -17.50 9.98
N LYS A 126 16.94 -18.45 9.10
CA LYS A 126 18.35 -18.62 8.69
C LYS A 126 18.86 -17.42 7.91
N GLU A 127 18.06 -16.86 7.01
CA GLU A 127 18.37 -15.62 6.28
C GLU A 127 18.47 -14.42 7.24
N LYS A 128 17.56 -14.34 8.21
CA LYS A 128 17.53 -13.27 9.22
C LYS A 128 18.75 -13.31 10.14
N GLU A 129 19.12 -14.48 10.65
CA GLU A 129 20.27 -14.68 11.52
C GLU A 129 21.60 -14.41 10.81
N SER A 130 21.71 -14.85 9.56
CA SER A 130 22.95 -14.69 8.79
C SER A 130 23.12 -13.30 8.17
N GLN A 131 22.07 -12.47 8.19
CA GLN A 131 21.99 -11.20 7.44
C GLN A 131 22.43 -11.32 5.97
N VAL A 132 22.37 -12.53 5.41
CA VAL A 132 22.73 -12.78 4.02
C VAL A 132 21.60 -12.27 3.15
N GLU A 133 21.92 -11.44 2.16
CA GLU A 133 20.97 -10.97 1.17
C GLU A 133 20.23 -12.16 0.54
N ASN A 134 18.91 -12.11 0.58
CA ASN A 134 18.09 -13.12 -0.09
C ASN A 134 18.35 -13.03 -1.61
N LYS A 135 19.00 -14.06 -2.17
CA LYS A 135 19.31 -14.11 -3.60
C LYS A 135 18.12 -14.53 -4.49
N GLY A 136 17.04 -15.03 -3.89
CA GLY A 136 15.89 -15.60 -4.59
C GLY A 136 14.55 -14.91 -4.32
N GLY A 137 14.48 -13.92 -3.43
CA GLY A 137 13.22 -13.39 -2.93
C GLY A 137 13.23 -11.90 -2.66
N VAL A 138 12.06 -11.27 -2.87
CA VAL A 138 11.79 -9.87 -2.51
C VAL A 138 10.58 -9.77 -1.60
N CYS A 139 10.53 -8.74 -0.76
CA CYS A 139 9.46 -8.54 0.20
C CYS A 139 8.60 -7.34 -0.19
N MET A 140 7.34 -7.35 0.21
CA MET A 140 6.39 -6.25 0.06
C MET A 140 5.37 -6.30 1.20
N TYR A 141 4.52 -5.27 1.27
CA TYR A 141 3.39 -5.22 2.18
C TYR A 141 2.08 -5.19 1.40
N GLY A 142 1.07 -5.94 1.85
CA GLY A 142 -0.26 -5.93 1.24
C GLY A 142 -0.27 -6.40 -0.22
N GLY A 143 -1.02 -5.70 -1.06
CA GLY A 143 -1.04 -5.95 -2.49
C GLY A 143 -1.74 -7.24 -2.93
N VAL A 144 -2.57 -7.86 -2.09
CA VAL A 144 -3.24 -9.15 -2.38
C VAL A 144 -4.74 -8.94 -2.58
N THR A 145 -5.27 -9.41 -3.71
CA THR A 145 -6.70 -9.32 -4.06
C THR A 145 -7.25 -10.67 -4.48
N ASN A 146 -8.56 -10.90 -4.26
CA ASN A 146 -9.20 -12.07 -4.85
C ASN A 146 -9.24 -11.92 -6.39
N PRO A 147 -9.13 -13.01 -7.15
CA PRO A 147 -9.25 -12.97 -8.60
C PRO A 147 -10.62 -12.43 -8.99
N GLN A 148 -10.68 -11.63 -10.04
CA GLN A 148 -11.95 -11.06 -10.51
C GLN A 148 -12.82 -12.16 -11.16
N GLU A 149 -14.12 -12.20 -10.84
CA GLU A 149 -15.05 -13.26 -11.27
C GLU A 149 -15.42 -13.19 -12.78
N THR A 150 -15.16 -12.06 -13.43
CA THR A 150 -15.43 -11.79 -14.85
C THR A 150 -14.17 -11.25 -15.52
N PRO A 151 -13.98 -11.45 -16.85
CA PRO A 151 -12.91 -10.77 -17.58
C PRO A 151 -13.11 -9.27 -17.38
N SER A 152 -12.23 -8.71 -16.58
CA SER A 152 -12.47 -7.43 -15.96
C SER A 152 -12.39 -6.34 -17.01
N LYS A 153 -13.42 -5.50 -17.01
CA LYS A 153 -13.40 -4.28 -17.80
C LYS A 153 -12.24 -3.42 -17.29
N GLU A 154 -11.43 -2.90 -18.21
CA GLU A 154 -10.41 -1.92 -17.83
C GLU A 154 -11.09 -0.68 -17.23
N HIS A 155 -10.75 -0.36 -15.99
CA HIS A 155 -11.17 0.84 -15.28
C HIS A 155 -10.13 1.92 -15.48
N THR A 156 -10.55 3.08 -16.00
CA THR A 156 -9.70 4.28 -16.09
C THR A 156 -10.07 5.24 -14.97
N ILE A 157 -9.08 5.62 -14.17
CA ILE A 157 -9.21 6.53 -13.04
C ILE A 157 -8.39 7.78 -13.37
N ASN A 158 -9.03 8.95 -13.40
CA ASN A 158 -8.33 10.21 -13.59
C ASN A 158 -7.78 10.71 -12.26
N VAL A 159 -6.47 10.88 -12.19
CA VAL A 159 -5.76 11.46 -11.04
C VAL A 159 -5.69 12.97 -11.24
N LYS A 160 -6.22 13.72 -10.28
CA LYS A 160 -6.13 15.19 -10.28
C LYS A 160 -4.89 15.62 -9.52
N VAL A 161 -4.08 16.49 -10.11
CA VAL A 161 -2.90 17.05 -9.47
C VAL A 161 -3.13 18.53 -9.23
N ILE A 162 -3.07 18.91 -7.96
CA ILE A 162 -3.29 20.27 -7.48
C ILE A 162 -1.95 20.80 -6.98
N THR A 163 -1.56 21.96 -7.47
CA THR A 163 -0.29 22.60 -7.14
C THR A 163 -0.52 24.00 -6.57
N ASN A 164 0.51 24.55 -5.93
CA ASN A 164 0.51 25.93 -5.46
C ASN A 164 0.87 26.99 -6.53
N LYS A 165 1.06 26.59 -7.80
CA LYS A 165 1.51 27.46 -8.90
C LYS A 165 0.48 27.63 -10.02
N ASP A 166 -0.79 27.31 -9.74
CA ASP A 166 -1.90 27.33 -10.71
C ASP A 166 -1.66 26.48 -11.98
N ASP A 167 -0.74 25.51 -11.91
CA ASP A 167 -0.40 24.56 -12.97
C ASP A 167 -1.01 23.17 -12.73
N ASN A 168 -2.26 23.16 -12.26
CA ASN A 168 -3.04 21.95 -12.03
C ASN A 168 -3.20 21.13 -13.32
N PHE A 169 -3.13 19.81 -13.23
CA PHE A 169 -3.31 18.91 -14.37
C PHE A 169 -3.95 17.60 -13.96
N GLU A 170 -4.43 16.84 -14.93
CA GLU A 170 -4.99 15.50 -14.71
C GLU A 170 -4.30 14.49 -15.63
N PHE A 171 -4.23 13.23 -15.19
CA PHE A 171 -3.76 12.12 -16.02
C PHE A 171 -4.48 10.81 -15.67
N PRO A 172 -4.68 9.91 -16.65
CA PRO A 172 -5.34 8.64 -16.39
C PRO A 172 -4.34 7.59 -15.86
N ILE A 173 -4.80 6.80 -14.90
CA ILE A 173 -4.24 5.48 -14.58
C ILE A 173 -5.28 4.40 -14.87
N LYS A 174 -4.82 3.17 -15.05
CA LYS A 174 -5.69 2.05 -15.44
C LYS A 174 -5.53 0.86 -14.51
N THR A 175 -6.61 0.16 -14.23
CA THR A 175 -6.60 -1.14 -13.56
C THR A 175 -7.64 -2.06 -14.16
N ASN A 176 -7.37 -3.35 -14.17
CA ASN A 176 -8.31 -4.40 -14.52
C ASN A 176 -8.96 -4.98 -13.24
N LYS A 177 -8.91 -4.31 -12.09
CA LYS A 177 -9.54 -4.82 -10.87
C LYS A 177 -10.68 -3.90 -10.48
N LYS A 178 -11.86 -4.46 -10.19
CA LYS A 178 -12.94 -3.69 -9.59
C LYS A 178 -12.60 -3.33 -8.15
N ASN A 179 -12.22 -4.34 -7.36
CA ASN A 179 -11.70 -4.14 -6.02
C ASN A 179 -10.17 -4.16 -6.07
N VAL A 180 -9.56 -2.98 -6.12
CA VAL A 180 -8.13 -2.76 -6.36
C VAL A 180 -7.46 -2.31 -5.07
N THR A 181 -6.20 -2.72 -4.83
CA THR A 181 -5.46 -2.21 -3.68
C THR A 181 -5.11 -0.74 -3.88
N VAL A 182 -5.12 0.03 -2.78
CA VAL A 182 -4.62 1.40 -2.79
C VAL A 182 -3.16 1.45 -3.23
N GLN A 183 -2.37 0.45 -2.84
CA GLN A 183 -0.96 0.32 -3.25
C GLN A 183 -0.79 0.30 -4.78
N GLU A 184 -1.66 -0.40 -5.51
CA GLU A 184 -1.61 -0.44 -6.98
C GLU A 184 -1.86 0.95 -7.58
N LEU A 185 -2.88 1.66 -7.08
CA LEU A 185 -3.24 2.99 -7.55
C LEU A 185 -2.16 4.03 -7.19
N ASP A 186 -1.59 3.93 -5.98
CA ASP A 186 -0.54 4.82 -5.51
C ASP A 186 0.76 4.62 -6.31
N TYR A 187 1.17 3.36 -6.54
CA TYR A 187 2.35 3.07 -7.37
C TYR A 187 2.19 3.65 -8.77
N LYS A 188 1.04 3.42 -9.44
CA LYS A 188 0.80 3.93 -10.80
C LYS A 188 0.85 5.46 -10.85
N THR A 189 0.27 6.11 -9.85
CA THR A 189 0.29 7.57 -9.67
C THR A 189 1.70 8.11 -9.47
N ARG A 190 2.43 7.58 -8.47
CA ARG A 190 3.80 8.02 -8.14
C ARG A 190 4.78 7.71 -9.25
N SER A 191 4.62 6.58 -9.96
CA SER A 191 5.48 6.22 -11.08
C SER A 191 5.35 7.24 -12.22
N PHE A 192 4.11 7.59 -12.61
CA PHE A 192 3.86 8.65 -13.59
C PHE A 192 4.48 9.98 -13.16
N LEU A 193 4.21 10.43 -11.93
CA LEU A 193 4.70 11.71 -11.43
C LEU A 193 6.23 11.74 -11.29
N THR A 194 6.85 10.62 -10.95
CA THR A 194 8.31 10.50 -10.90
C THR A 194 8.92 10.67 -12.28
N LYS A 195 8.36 9.98 -13.28
CA LYS A 195 8.86 10.02 -14.66
C LYS A 195 8.61 11.35 -15.36
N GLU A 196 7.39 11.88 -15.26
CA GLU A 196 6.93 13.01 -16.08
C GLU A 196 7.09 14.36 -15.38
N LYS A 197 7.16 14.38 -14.05
CA LYS A 197 7.15 15.62 -13.24
C LYS A 197 8.32 15.72 -12.26
N GLY A 198 9.21 14.72 -12.21
CA GLY A 198 10.35 14.73 -11.30
C GLY A 198 9.95 14.73 -9.83
N LEU A 199 8.84 14.03 -9.48
CA LEU A 199 8.39 13.85 -8.09
C LEU A 199 9.52 13.34 -7.21
N TYR A 200 10.30 12.37 -7.69
CA TYR A 200 11.55 11.95 -7.07
C TYR A 200 12.67 12.01 -8.11
N GLN A 201 13.79 12.58 -7.71
CA GLN A 201 15.05 12.63 -8.47
C GLN A 201 16.16 12.11 -7.56
N PHE A 202 17.30 11.72 -8.12
CA PHE A 202 18.39 11.14 -7.32
C PHE A 202 18.78 12.03 -6.12
N ASP A 203 18.94 13.34 -6.36
CA ASP A 203 19.40 14.32 -5.37
C ASP A 203 18.28 15.20 -4.75
N GLY A 204 17.01 14.78 -4.86
CA GLY A 204 15.89 15.47 -4.23
C GLY A 204 14.59 15.37 -5.01
N SER A 205 13.83 16.45 -5.04
CA SER A 205 12.53 16.53 -5.72
C SER A 205 12.32 17.94 -6.29
N ALA A 206 11.51 18.03 -7.35
CA ALA A 206 10.96 19.29 -7.84
C ALA A 206 9.97 19.93 -6.84
N PHE A 207 9.44 19.14 -5.91
CA PHE A 207 8.47 19.55 -4.90
C PHE A 207 9.10 19.53 -3.50
N GLU A 208 8.55 20.34 -2.60
CA GLU A 208 8.98 20.44 -1.21
C GLU A 208 8.16 19.52 -0.30
N THR A 209 6.85 19.47 -0.50
CA THR A 209 5.91 18.60 0.24
C THR A 209 4.86 18.06 -0.72
N GLY A 210 4.20 16.97 -0.36
CA GLY A 210 3.02 16.53 -1.07
C GLY A 210 2.37 15.30 -0.46
N TYR A 211 1.10 15.12 -0.75
CA TYR A 211 0.33 13.96 -0.33
C TYR A 211 -0.59 13.49 -1.45
N ILE A 212 -0.87 12.20 -1.46
CA ILE A 212 -1.90 11.58 -2.31
C ILE A 212 -3.12 11.29 -1.44
N LYS A 213 -4.30 11.69 -1.91
CA LYS A 213 -5.59 11.55 -1.24
C LYS A 213 -6.50 10.67 -2.08
N PHE A 214 -7.12 9.72 -1.41
CA PHE A 214 -8.09 8.79 -1.97
C PHE A 214 -9.46 9.12 -1.38
N ILE A 215 -10.46 9.31 -2.24
CA ILE A 215 -11.81 9.70 -1.86
C ILE A 215 -12.78 8.63 -2.35
N GLU A 216 -13.24 7.81 -1.41
CA GLU A 216 -14.17 6.70 -1.64
C GLU A 216 -15.60 7.21 -1.86
N LYS A 217 -16.45 6.35 -2.43
CA LYS A 217 -17.89 6.63 -2.57
C LYS A 217 -18.49 6.96 -1.21
N GLY A 218 -19.21 8.08 -1.13
CA GLY A 218 -19.80 8.58 0.12
C GLY A 218 -18.92 9.61 0.86
N GLY A 219 -17.74 9.96 0.32
CA GLY A 219 -16.91 11.07 0.80
C GLY A 219 -15.88 10.68 1.87
N ASN A 220 -15.86 9.43 2.31
CA ASN A 220 -14.77 8.92 3.14
C ASN A 220 -13.46 9.07 2.40
N SER A 221 -12.44 9.59 3.07
CA SER A 221 -11.14 9.83 2.46
C SER A 221 -9.99 9.59 3.43
N PHE A 222 -8.84 9.32 2.86
CA PHE A 222 -7.58 9.08 3.55
C PHE A 222 -6.44 9.50 2.62
N TRP A 223 -5.26 9.74 3.19
CA TRP A 223 -4.12 10.21 2.43
C TRP A 223 -2.81 9.60 2.91
N TYR A 224 -1.82 9.57 2.01
CA TYR A 224 -0.45 9.19 2.31
C TYR A 224 0.50 10.33 1.97
N ASP A 225 1.45 10.58 2.86
CA ASP A 225 2.58 11.45 2.58
C ASP A 225 3.43 10.85 1.44
N LEU A 226 3.84 11.69 0.49
CA LEU A 226 4.69 11.28 -0.62
C LEU A 226 6.17 11.27 -0.22
N PHE A 227 6.58 12.07 0.76
CA PHE A 227 7.98 12.24 1.10
C PHE A 227 8.38 11.45 2.35
N PRO A 228 9.61 10.91 2.39
CA PRO A 228 10.12 10.24 3.58
C PRO A 228 10.38 11.27 4.70
N PRO A 229 10.13 10.90 5.97
CA PRO A 229 10.50 11.76 7.08
C PRO A 229 12.03 11.80 7.23
N LYS A 230 12.56 12.91 7.74
CA LYS A 230 14.00 13.05 8.03
C LYS A 230 14.57 12.02 9.01
N THR A 231 13.69 11.39 9.80
CA THR A 231 14.04 10.31 10.73
C THR A 231 14.25 8.96 10.04
N LEU A 232 13.85 8.83 8.76
CA LEU A 232 14.10 7.65 7.94
C LEU A 232 15.46 7.72 7.23
N VAL A 233 16.50 8.12 7.97
CA VAL A 233 17.90 8.10 7.51
C VAL A 233 18.71 7.21 8.46
N PRO A 234 19.33 6.10 7.99
CA PRO A 234 19.36 5.63 6.60
C PRO A 234 17.97 5.16 6.10
N PHE A 235 17.78 5.20 4.79
CA PHE A 235 16.52 4.80 4.16
C PHE A 235 16.24 3.31 4.36
N SER A 236 15.01 2.98 4.74
CA SER A 236 14.50 1.61 4.81
C SER A 236 13.24 1.49 3.95
N GLY A 237 13.34 0.74 2.85
CA GLY A 237 12.19 0.46 1.98
C GLY A 237 11.08 -0.28 2.72
N SER A 238 11.45 -1.23 3.59
CA SER A 238 10.51 -1.91 4.49
C SER A 238 9.70 -0.91 5.33
N THR A 239 10.37 0.02 6.00
CA THR A 239 9.68 1.00 6.86
C THR A 239 8.82 1.98 6.05
N PHE A 240 9.30 2.42 4.88
CA PHE A 240 8.55 3.33 4.01
C PHE A 240 7.28 2.68 3.44
N LEU A 241 7.37 1.42 3.03
CA LEU A 241 6.28 0.69 2.37
C LEU A 241 5.29 0.04 3.36
N MET A 242 5.59 0.05 4.66
CA MET A 242 4.74 -0.54 5.70
C MET A 242 3.33 0.05 5.76
N ILE A 243 3.13 1.25 5.20
CA ILE A 243 1.80 1.87 5.06
C ILE A 243 0.79 0.99 4.32
N TYR A 244 1.25 0.05 3.48
CA TYR A 244 0.39 -0.84 2.69
C TYR A 244 0.02 -2.15 3.39
N LYS A 245 0.48 -2.38 4.62
CA LYS A 245 0.24 -3.65 5.33
C LYS A 245 -1.23 -3.92 5.63
N ASP A 246 -2.07 -2.88 5.64
CA ASP A 246 -3.52 -2.98 5.83
C ASP A 246 -4.23 -3.61 4.63
N ASN A 247 -3.51 -3.78 3.52
CA ASN A 247 -4.03 -4.32 2.27
C ASN A 247 -5.30 -3.59 1.83
N LYS A 248 -5.41 -2.29 2.12
CA LYS A 248 -6.64 -1.52 1.88
C LYS A 248 -7.01 -1.57 0.40
N GLN A 249 -8.28 -1.89 0.15
CA GLN A 249 -8.86 -2.02 -1.18
C GLN A 249 -9.97 -1.00 -1.36
N VAL A 250 -10.15 -0.56 -2.60
CA VAL A 250 -11.14 0.45 -2.99
C VAL A 250 -11.83 0.02 -4.28
N ASP A 251 -13.04 0.53 -4.51
CA ASP A 251 -13.78 0.32 -5.74
C ASP A 251 -13.25 1.24 -6.86
N ALA A 252 -12.58 0.64 -7.85
CA ALA A 252 -12.00 1.33 -9.00
C ALA A 252 -13.04 2.08 -9.85
N GLU A 253 -14.33 1.73 -9.78
CA GLU A 253 -15.39 2.43 -10.51
C GLU A 253 -15.77 3.77 -9.88
N THR A 254 -15.47 3.98 -8.59
CA THR A 254 -16.03 5.10 -7.82
C THR A 254 -15.00 5.91 -7.06
N ILE A 255 -13.75 5.43 -6.98
CA ILE A 255 -12.65 6.13 -6.31
C ILE A 255 -12.26 7.41 -7.07
N ASN A 256 -12.05 8.50 -6.34
CA ASN A 256 -11.35 9.68 -6.84
C ASN A 256 -9.97 9.78 -6.20
N ILE A 257 -8.98 10.22 -6.98
CA ILE A 257 -7.61 10.41 -6.51
C ILE A 257 -7.20 11.85 -6.75
N GLU A 258 -6.73 12.50 -5.71
CA GLU A 258 -6.11 13.82 -5.76
C GLU A 258 -4.68 13.74 -5.27
N VAL A 259 -3.77 14.46 -5.92
CA VAL A 259 -2.39 14.62 -5.48
C VAL A 259 -2.15 16.09 -5.27
N HIS A 260 -1.74 16.46 -4.07
CA HIS A 260 -1.49 17.85 -3.69
C HIS A 260 0.02 18.04 -3.56
N LEU A 261 0.61 18.89 -4.40
CA LEU A 261 2.05 19.11 -4.47
C LEU A 261 2.38 20.59 -4.24
N ASN A 262 3.32 20.85 -3.33
CA ASN A 262 3.84 22.20 -3.14
C ASN A 262 5.27 22.26 -3.65
N THR A 263 5.58 23.23 -4.51
CA THR A 263 6.97 23.48 -4.89
C THR A 263 7.73 24.15 -3.75
N LYS A 264 9.06 24.10 -3.86
CA LYS A 264 9.97 24.97 -3.08
C LYS A 264 9.70 26.44 -3.36
#